data_AF-A0A936VSD2-F1
#
_entry.id   AF-A0A936VSD2-F1
#
_cell.length_a   1.000
_cell.length_b   1.000
_cell.length_c   1.000
_cell.angle_alpha   90.00
_cell.angle_beta   90.00
_cell.angle_gamma   90.00
#
_symmetry.space_group_name_H-M   'P 1'
#
loop_
_entity.id
_entity.type
_entity.pdbx_description
1 polymer ?
#
loop_
_entity_poly.entity_id
_entity_poly.type
_entity_poly.pdbx_seq_one_letter_code
_entity_poly.pdbx_strand_id
1 'polypeptide(L)'
;MTEIAEYFELVKGRYGLSSDYALAEKLGIAQPEANLMRRGLKIPKPELCIKIAKLLSKNPVELLLIAQKDKAPKQAKEYWTLALTAVDVMLHVPKSPKYIPRKVAAIGQELRQLETQTLLYEGAEANAEAVRLVQTTEESIDAIMERWNIWKKGEALYPSYLLANQAAVKRGVTIRRLLVLTREQMEQETVVTDAIQVMDDQHRAGINIYFTFREELERAAAFQRFEEDYKKLGAAKDLNTAIFDKEILIFSRSYGQVQLGVVGTPTPITMINQLQITWKPEFLRDLDPAPLFDMTRYVFEYSGPQAFKMELARFRKATK
;
A
#
# COMPACT_ATOMS: atom_id res chain seq x y z
N MET A 1 15.07 11.93 -17.18
CA MET A 1 16.39 11.67 -16.58
C MET A 1 16.34 10.26 -16.00
N THR A 2 17.42 9.48 -16.01
CA THR A 2 17.45 8.17 -15.34
C THR A 2 17.52 8.37 -13.83
N GLU A 3 16.78 7.59 -13.05
CA GLU A 3 16.69 7.76 -11.59
C GLU A 3 18.07 7.59 -10.92
N ILE A 4 18.90 6.68 -11.44
CA ILE A 4 20.25 6.45 -10.91
C ILE A 4 21.18 7.66 -11.06
N ALA A 5 20.89 8.58 -11.99
CA ALA A 5 21.71 9.77 -12.21
C ALA A 5 21.58 10.79 -11.06
N GLU A 6 20.42 10.85 -10.41
CA GLU A 6 20.17 11.74 -9.27
C GLU A 6 21.06 11.42 -8.08
N TYR A 7 21.42 10.14 -7.89
CA TYR A 7 22.33 9.72 -6.82
C TYR A 7 23.75 10.26 -7.00
N PHE A 8 24.18 10.60 -8.22
CA PHE A 8 25.46 11.28 -8.44
C PHE A 8 25.39 12.75 -8.01
N GLU A 9 24.27 13.43 -8.26
CA GLU A 9 24.04 14.80 -7.75
C GLU A 9 23.93 14.82 -6.23
N LEU A 10 23.31 13.81 -5.61
CA LEU A 10 23.27 13.66 -4.15
C LEU A 10 24.67 13.50 -3.55
N VAL A 11 25.57 12.74 -4.20
CA VAL A 11 26.97 12.63 -3.76
C VAL A 11 27.68 13.99 -3.89
N LYS A 12 27.48 14.72 -4.99
CA LYS A 12 28.05 16.07 -5.14
C LYS A 12 27.54 17.01 -4.06
N GLY A 13 26.25 17.02 -3.79
CA GLY A 13 25.63 17.82 -2.74
C GLY A 13 26.17 17.49 -1.35
N ARG A 14 26.17 16.21 -0.96
CA ARG A 14 26.60 15.75 0.37
C ARG A 14 28.07 16.07 0.68
N TYR A 15 28.92 16.05 -0.34
CA TYR A 15 30.36 16.28 -0.18
C TYR A 15 30.84 17.63 -0.71
N GLY A 16 29.93 18.53 -1.11
CA GLY A 16 30.27 19.86 -1.61
C GLY A 16 31.15 19.84 -2.88
N LEU A 17 30.95 18.86 -3.76
CA LEU A 17 31.81 18.66 -4.94
C LEU A 17 31.37 19.58 -6.08
N SER A 18 32.22 20.54 -6.44
CA SER A 18 31.92 21.54 -7.46
C SER A 18 32.16 21.07 -8.90
N SER A 19 32.90 19.97 -9.10
CA SER A 19 33.27 19.48 -10.44
C SER A 19 33.05 17.98 -10.62
N ASP A 20 32.86 17.56 -11.87
CA ASP A 20 32.76 16.15 -12.23
C ASP A 20 34.10 15.42 -12.05
N TYR A 21 35.22 16.16 -12.04
CA TYR A 21 36.54 15.64 -11.69
C TYR A 21 36.60 15.23 -10.20
N ALA A 22 36.17 16.12 -9.29
CA ALA A 22 36.13 15.83 -7.86
C ALA A 22 35.14 14.71 -7.52
N LEU A 23 34.01 14.63 -8.25
CA LEU A 23 33.09 13.50 -8.17
C LEU A 23 33.74 12.19 -8.61
N ALA A 24 34.44 12.19 -9.74
CA ALA A 24 35.12 11.02 -10.28
C ALA A 24 36.21 10.50 -9.32
N GLU A 25 37.00 11.40 -8.74
CA GLU A 25 38.01 11.07 -7.73
C GLU A 25 37.37 10.41 -6.49
N LYS A 26 36.30 11.03 -5.96
CA LYS A 26 35.56 10.48 -4.80
C LYS A 26 35.00 9.09 -5.09
N LEU A 27 34.47 8.90 -6.29
CA LEU A 27 33.90 7.64 -6.74
C LEU A 27 34.95 6.64 -7.24
N GLY A 28 36.21 7.03 -7.42
CA GLY A 28 37.29 6.18 -7.92
C GLY A 28 37.07 5.70 -9.35
N ILE A 29 36.50 6.57 -10.20
CA ILE A 29 36.22 6.31 -11.61
C ILE A 29 36.85 7.40 -12.48
N ALA A 30 36.85 7.23 -13.80
CA ALA A 30 37.36 8.26 -14.70
C ALA A 30 36.35 9.42 -14.86
N GLN A 31 36.85 10.65 -14.99
CA GLN A 31 36.02 11.86 -15.18
C GLN A 31 35.00 11.75 -16.32
N PRO A 32 35.35 11.21 -17.51
CA PRO A 32 34.36 11.02 -18.58
C PRO A 32 33.22 10.08 -18.17
N GLU A 33 33.52 9.05 -17.37
CA GLU A 33 32.49 8.13 -16.88
C GLU A 33 31.53 8.80 -15.89
N ALA A 34 32.08 9.59 -14.96
CA ALA A 34 31.27 10.36 -14.02
C ALA A 34 30.32 11.31 -14.74
N ASN A 35 30.78 12.01 -15.79
CA ASN A 35 29.94 12.90 -16.58
C ASN A 35 28.81 12.15 -17.32
N LEU A 36 29.14 11.03 -17.97
CA LEU A 36 28.16 10.23 -18.70
C LEU A 36 27.07 9.65 -17.77
N MET A 37 27.45 9.15 -16.60
CA MET A 37 26.50 8.59 -15.63
C MET A 37 25.62 9.67 -15.00
N ARG A 38 26.19 10.82 -14.63
CA ARG A 38 25.45 11.98 -14.09
C ARG A 38 24.43 12.53 -15.08
N ARG A 39 24.70 12.44 -16.39
CA ARG A 39 23.76 12.83 -17.44
C ARG A 39 22.72 11.75 -17.78
N GLY A 40 22.77 10.59 -17.12
CA GLY A 40 21.91 9.45 -17.42
C GLY A 40 22.19 8.77 -18.76
N LEU A 41 23.37 8.97 -19.33
CA LEU A 41 23.80 8.39 -20.61
C LEU A 41 24.51 7.04 -20.43
N LYS A 42 24.89 6.70 -19.19
CA LYS A 42 25.55 5.43 -18.84
C LYS A 42 25.03 4.93 -17.50
N ILE A 43 24.75 3.63 -17.40
CA ILE A 43 24.34 2.99 -16.15
C ILE A 43 25.58 2.55 -15.36
N PRO A 44 25.66 2.83 -14.04
CA PRO A 44 26.78 2.40 -13.21
C PRO A 44 26.85 0.87 -13.06
N LYS A 45 28.06 0.35 -12.84
CA LYS A 45 28.28 -1.06 -12.50
C LYS A 45 27.90 -1.34 -11.03
N PRO A 46 27.60 -2.59 -10.66
CA PRO A 46 27.21 -2.94 -9.29
C PRO A 46 28.15 -2.44 -8.19
N GLU A 47 29.46 -2.52 -8.41
CA GLU A 47 30.48 -2.10 -7.44
C GLU A 47 30.38 -0.59 -7.16
N LEU A 48 30.08 0.18 -8.21
CA LEU A 48 29.89 1.63 -8.10
C LEU A 48 28.57 1.96 -7.40
N CYS A 49 27.48 1.22 -7.66
CA CYS A 49 26.22 1.36 -6.93
C CYS A 49 26.42 1.15 -5.43
N ILE A 50 27.16 0.10 -5.04
CA ILE A 50 27.47 -0.20 -3.63
C ILE A 50 28.29 0.93 -2.99
N LYS A 51 29.27 1.47 -3.72
CA LYS A 51 30.10 2.58 -3.24
C LYS A 51 29.29 3.86 -3.04
N ILE A 52 28.41 4.21 -4.00
CA ILE A 52 27.49 5.34 -3.89
C ILE A 52 26.56 5.16 -2.69
N ALA A 53 25.97 3.97 -2.52
CA ALA A 53 25.11 3.66 -1.39
C ALA A 53 25.83 3.87 -0.05
N LYS A 54 27.08 3.39 0.07
CA LYS A 54 27.90 3.59 1.27
C LYS A 54 28.19 5.07 1.55
N LEU A 55 28.53 5.85 0.53
CA LEU A 55 28.78 7.29 0.67
C LEU A 55 27.53 8.06 1.09
N LEU A 56 26.35 7.62 0.65
CA LEU A 56 25.08 8.24 0.97
C LEU A 56 24.39 7.63 2.21
N SER A 57 25.00 6.65 2.87
CA SER A 57 24.36 5.89 3.97
C SER A 57 23.00 5.31 3.57
N LYS A 58 22.88 4.86 2.31
CA LYS A 58 21.69 4.23 1.73
C LYS A 58 21.87 2.71 1.60
N ASN A 59 20.79 1.98 1.36
CA ASN A 59 20.88 0.53 1.18
C ASN A 59 21.48 0.18 -0.20
N PRO A 60 22.52 -0.67 -0.28
CA PRO A 60 23.10 -1.05 -1.56
C PRO A 60 22.15 -1.79 -2.51
N VAL A 61 21.20 -2.58 -1.98
CA VAL A 61 20.25 -3.37 -2.77
C VAL A 61 19.29 -2.46 -3.53
N GLU A 62 18.83 -1.38 -2.90
CA GLU A 62 17.96 -0.37 -3.52
C GLU A 62 18.62 0.24 -4.76
N LEU A 63 19.85 0.76 -4.64
CA LEU A 63 20.57 1.37 -5.77
C LEU A 63 20.92 0.37 -6.88
N LEU A 64 21.16 -0.90 -6.53
CA LEU A 64 21.37 -1.95 -7.52
C LEU A 64 20.12 -2.19 -8.36
N LEU A 65 18.94 -2.24 -7.73
CA LEU A 65 17.67 -2.43 -8.43
C LEU A 65 17.28 -1.21 -9.26
N ILE A 66 17.53 0.02 -8.79
CA ILE A 66 17.32 1.24 -9.58
C ILE A 66 18.18 1.22 -10.84
N ALA A 67 19.47 0.90 -10.71
CA ALA A 67 20.37 0.80 -11.86
C ALA A 67 19.91 -0.26 -12.88
N GLN A 68 19.41 -1.41 -12.43
CA GLN A 68 18.87 -2.43 -13.33
C GLN A 68 17.55 -2.02 -13.97
N LYS A 69 16.67 -1.32 -13.24
CA LYS A 69 15.44 -0.73 -13.81
C LYS A 69 15.78 0.25 -14.93
N ASP A 70 16.76 1.12 -14.72
CA ASP A 70 17.17 2.10 -15.73
C ASP A 70 17.80 1.44 -16.96
N LYS A 71 18.49 0.31 -16.78
CA LYS A 71 19.04 -0.50 -17.86
C LYS A 71 17.97 -1.28 -18.64
N ALA A 72 16.86 -1.63 -18.00
CA ALA A 72 15.87 -2.53 -18.56
C ALA A 72 15.08 -1.93 -19.74
N PRO A 73 14.66 -2.75 -20.72
CA PRO A 73 13.75 -2.31 -21.78
C PRO A 73 12.40 -1.90 -21.18
N LYS A 74 11.67 -1.00 -21.86
CA LYS A 74 10.39 -0.43 -21.36
C LYS A 74 9.40 -1.49 -20.86
N GLN A 75 9.29 -2.61 -21.58
CA GLN A 75 8.39 -3.72 -21.24
C GLN A 75 8.76 -4.44 -19.93
N ALA A 76 10.03 -4.35 -19.51
CA ALA A 76 10.51 -5.00 -18.28
C ALA A 76 10.59 -4.05 -17.08
N LYS A 77 10.46 -2.74 -17.28
CA LYS A 77 10.58 -1.74 -16.20
C LYS A 77 9.56 -1.96 -15.09
N GLU A 78 8.35 -2.41 -15.42
CA GLU A 78 7.30 -2.71 -14.46
C GLU A 78 7.73 -3.83 -13.47
N TYR A 79 8.43 -4.87 -13.94
CA TYR A 79 8.95 -5.92 -13.06
C TYR A 79 10.04 -5.40 -12.11
N TRP A 80 10.85 -4.45 -12.54
CA TRP A 80 11.86 -3.83 -11.69
C TRP A 80 11.25 -2.85 -10.69
N THR A 81 10.17 -2.15 -11.05
CA THR A 81 9.38 -1.36 -10.11
C THR A 81 8.76 -2.24 -9.01
N LEU A 82 8.22 -3.41 -9.38
CA LEU A 82 7.74 -4.40 -8.41
C LEU A 82 8.86 -4.89 -7.48
N ALA A 83 10.04 -5.21 -8.03
CA ALA A 83 11.20 -5.63 -7.24
C ALA A 83 11.71 -4.52 -6.30
N LEU A 84 11.70 -3.26 -6.75
CA LEU A 84 12.05 -2.11 -5.93
C LEU A 84 11.07 -1.92 -4.78
N THR A 85 9.77 -2.02 -5.06
CA THR A 85 8.74 -1.90 -4.03
C THR A 85 8.89 -3.01 -2.99
N ALA A 86 9.13 -4.24 -3.45
CA ALA A 86 9.38 -5.37 -2.57
C ALA A 86 10.59 -5.16 -1.63
N VAL A 87 11.70 -4.62 -2.15
CA VAL A 87 12.88 -4.30 -1.33
C VAL A 87 12.61 -3.11 -0.41
N ASP A 88 11.94 -2.07 -0.89
CA ASP A 88 11.57 -0.92 -0.06
C ASP A 88 10.79 -1.36 1.17
N VAL A 89 9.78 -2.21 0.97
CA VAL A 89 9.03 -2.82 2.07
C VAL A 89 9.94 -3.60 3.01
N MET A 90 10.77 -4.52 2.51
CA MET A 90 11.68 -5.31 3.35
C MET A 90 12.68 -4.48 4.16
N LEU A 91 13.07 -3.29 3.67
CA LEU A 91 14.02 -2.40 4.32
C LEU A 91 13.40 -1.49 5.38
N HIS A 92 12.11 -1.18 5.26
CA HIS A 92 11.38 -0.31 6.18
C HIS A 92 10.62 -1.09 7.27
N VAL A 93 10.70 -2.43 7.29
CA VAL A 93 10.11 -3.23 8.39
C VAL A 93 10.97 -3.12 9.65
N PRO A 94 10.43 -2.61 10.77
CA PRO A 94 11.14 -2.57 12.03
C PRO A 94 11.28 -3.99 12.61
N LYS A 95 12.41 -4.26 13.27
CA LYS A 95 12.61 -5.51 14.02
C LYS A 95 11.60 -5.69 15.16
N SER A 96 11.03 -4.57 15.64
CA SER A 96 9.97 -4.54 16.65
C SER A 96 9.02 -3.39 16.28
N PRO A 97 7.78 -3.68 15.84
CA PRO A 97 6.85 -2.65 15.40
C PRO A 97 6.50 -1.70 16.54
N LYS A 98 6.34 -0.41 16.23
CA LYS A 98 6.03 0.65 17.21
C LYS A 98 4.70 0.41 17.94
N TYR A 99 3.76 -0.26 17.28
CA TYR A 99 2.52 -0.71 17.91
C TYR A 99 2.62 -2.19 18.26
N ILE A 100 2.60 -2.46 19.56
CA ILE A 100 2.34 -3.79 20.10
C ILE A 100 0.87 -3.76 20.55
N PRO A 101 -0.05 -4.43 19.84
CA PRO A 101 -1.46 -4.46 20.23
C PRO A 101 -1.67 -4.93 21.67
N ARG A 102 -2.76 -4.47 22.30
CA ARG A 102 -3.07 -4.67 23.74
C ARG A 102 -3.03 -6.12 24.24
N LYS A 103 -3.20 -7.10 23.35
CA LYS A 103 -3.17 -8.53 23.67
C LYS A 103 -1.84 -8.93 24.37
N VAL A 104 -0.73 -8.30 24.00
CA VAL A 104 0.60 -8.59 24.57
C VAL A 104 0.78 -8.08 26.01
N ALA A 105 -0.09 -7.19 26.50
CA ALA A 105 -0.04 -6.69 27.87
C ALA A 105 -0.73 -7.61 28.89
N ALA A 106 -1.48 -8.62 28.44
CA ALA A 106 -2.27 -9.49 29.31
C ALA A 106 -2.02 -10.98 29.03
N ILE A 107 -1.18 -11.59 29.88
CA ILE A 107 -1.21 -13.02 30.22
C ILE A 107 -0.53 -13.95 29.18
N GLY A 108 0.72 -14.31 29.46
CA GLY A 108 1.27 -15.69 29.49
C GLY A 108 1.17 -16.66 28.31
N GLN A 109 0.34 -16.43 27.29
CA GLN A 109 0.17 -17.30 26.11
C GLN A 109 0.74 -16.68 24.82
N GLU A 110 1.02 -15.37 24.80
CA GLU A 110 1.40 -14.63 23.58
C GLU A 110 2.90 -14.41 23.37
N LEU A 111 3.76 -14.83 24.31
CA LEU A 111 5.22 -14.82 24.11
C LEU A 111 5.63 -15.64 22.87
N ARG A 112 4.86 -16.68 22.50
CA ARG A 112 5.04 -17.45 21.26
C ARG A 112 4.50 -16.75 19.99
N GLN A 113 3.62 -15.75 20.12
CA GLN A 113 3.06 -15.03 18.97
C GLN A 113 3.88 -13.79 18.58
N LEU A 114 4.62 -13.21 19.53
CA LEU A 114 5.67 -12.23 19.21
C LEU A 114 6.80 -12.86 18.38
N GLU A 115 7.18 -14.11 18.68
CA GLU A 115 8.16 -14.86 17.88
C GLU A 115 7.69 -15.10 16.45
N THR A 116 6.38 -15.28 16.23
CA THR A 116 5.81 -15.49 14.89
C THR A 116 5.50 -14.19 14.15
N GLN A 117 5.74 -13.01 14.74
CA GLN A 117 5.47 -11.70 14.14
C GLN A 117 4.04 -11.57 13.57
N THR A 118 3.07 -12.24 14.19
CA THR A 118 1.70 -12.37 13.68
C THR A 118 0.72 -12.48 14.85
N LEU A 119 -0.36 -11.71 14.78
CA LEU A 119 -1.43 -11.66 15.77
C LEU A 119 -2.78 -11.89 15.09
N LEU A 120 -3.65 -12.69 15.72
CA LEU A 120 -5.00 -12.97 15.24
C LEU A 120 -6.03 -12.39 16.22
N TYR A 121 -6.97 -11.62 15.66
CA TYR A 121 -8.10 -11.04 16.35
C TYR A 121 -9.39 -11.59 15.80
N GLU A 122 -10.37 -11.75 16.67
CA GLU A 122 -11.66 -12.31 16.33
C GLU A 122 -12.81 -11.43 16.84
N GLY A 123 -13.92 -11.44 16.11
CA GLY A 123 -15.15 -10.73 16.47
C GLY A 123 -14.95 -9.23 16.71
N ALA A 124 -15.50 -8.71 17.81
CA ALA A 124 -15.48 -7.28 18.11
C ALA A 124 -14.06 -6.70 18.26
N GLU A 125 -13.10 -7.48 18.76
CA GLU A 125 -11.71 -7.04 18.91
C GLU A 125 -11.04 -6.81 17.55
N ALA A 126 -11.40 -7.59 16.52
CA ALA A 126 -10.88 -7.40 15.16
C ALA A 126 -11.20 -6.00 14.63
N ASN A 127 -12.44 -5.54 14.81
CA ASN A 127 -12.84 -4.20 14.40
C ASN A 127 -12.20 -3.09 15.25
N ALA A 128 -12.10 -3.32 16.57
CA ALA A 128 -11.49 -2.35 17.49
C ALA A 128 -10.00 -2.13 17.19
N GLU A 129 -9.25 -3.20 16.91
CA GLU A 129 -7.83 -3.10 16.58
C GLU A 129 -7.56 -2.38 15.26
N ALA A 130 -8.40 -2.60 14.24
CA ALA A 130 -8.30 -1.85 12.99
C ALA A 130 -8.41 -0.34 13.24
N VAL A 131 -9.30 0.10 14.14
CA VAL A 131 -9.42 1.52 14.54
C VAL A 131 -8.21 1.99 15.35
N ARG A 132 -7.72 1.17 16.31
CA ARG A 132 -6.56 1.52 17.17
C ARG A 132 -5.29 1.76 16.34
N LEU A 133 -5.04 0.92 15.34
CA LEU A 133 -3.88 1.09 14.44
C LEU A 133 -3.85 2.46 13.76
N VAL A 134 -5.00 2.94 13.28
CA VAL A 134 -5.12 4.28 12.69
C VAL A 134 -4.77 5.39 13.69
N GLN A 135 -5.04 5.16 14.98
CA GLN A 135 -4.72 6.14 16.03
C GLN A 135 -3.21 6.21 16.32
N THR A 136 -2.47 5.13 16.08
CA THR A 136 -1.02 5.05 16.33
C THR A 136 -0.17 5.27 15.10
N THR A 137 -0.77 5.35 13.91
CA THR A 137 -0.06 5.65 12.66
C THR A 137 0.54 7.04 12.68
N GLU A 138 1.77 7.15 12.18
CA GLU A 138 2.55 8.39 12.15
C GLU A 138 2.71 8.97 10.73
N GLU A 139 2.93 8.13 9.71
CA GLU A 139 3.35 8.57 8.38
C GLU A 139 2.30 8.28 7.30
N SER A 140 1.89 7.01 7.15
CA SER A 140 1.08 6.61 6.01
C SER A 140 0.18 5.40 6.24
N ILE A 141 -0.92 5.35 5.48
CA ILE A 141 -1.80 4.17 5.39
C ILE A 141 -2.12 3.94 3.91
N ASP A 142 -1.78 2.76 3.41
CA ASP A 142 -2.17 2.31 2.07
C ASP A 142 -3.11 1.12 2.19
N ALA A 143 -4.31 1.22 1.62
CA ALA A 143 -5.31 0.15 1.73
C ALA A 143 -5.98 -0.17 0.40
N ILE A 144 -6.23 -1.46 0.17
CA ILE A 144 -7.08 -1.98 -0.92
C ILE A 144 -8.27 -2.71 -0.31
N MET A 145 -9.48 -2.40 -0.81
CA MET A 145 -10.71 -2.96 -0.27
C MET A 145 -11.71 -3.35 -1.36
N GLU A 146 -12.01 -4.64 -1.43
CA GLU A 146 -13.14 -5.20 -2.19
C GLU A 146 -14.44 -5.14 -1.39
N ARG A 147 -14.36 -5.31 -0.06
CA ARG A 147 -15.52 -5.18 0.82
C ARG A 147 -15.58 -3.78 1.41
N TRP A 148 -15.74 -2.79 0.54
CA TRP A 148 -15.79 -1.36 0.85
C TRP A 148 -17.07 -0.94 1.58
N ASN A 149 -18.14 -1.73 1.46
CA ASN A 149 -19.45 -1.43 2.03
C ASN A 149 -19.45 -1.40 3.56
N ILE A 150 -18.47 -2.01 4.25
CA ILE A 150 -18.34 -1.95 5.73
C ILE A 150 -18.12 -0.53 6.27
N TRP A 151 -17.83 0.44 5.40
CA TRP A 151 -17.71 1.86 5.73
C TRP A 151 -18.97 2.69 5.45
N LYS A 152 -20.02 2.07 4.90
CA LYS A 152 -21.31 2.72 4.70
C LYS A 152 -21.92 3.13 6.05
N LYS A 153 -22.71 4.20 6.04
CA LYS A 153 -23.49 4.63 7.22
C LYS A 153 -24.36 3.48 7.72
N GLY A 154 -24.22 3.14 9.00
CA GLY A 154 -24.93 2.04 9.65
C GLY A 154 -24.18 0.71 9.67
N GLU A 155 -23.01 0.61 9.05
CA GLU A 155 -22.18 -0.60 9.04
C GLU A 155 -21.09 -0.59 10.12
N ALA A 156 -20.44 -1.74 10.31
CA ALA A 156 -19.58 -2.04 11.45
C ALA A 156 -18.43 -1.05 11.73
N LEU A 157 -17.87 -0.42 10.69
CA LEU A 157 -16.75 0.49 10.84
C LEU A 157 -17.16 1.97 10.78
N TYR A 158 -18.44 2.28 10.53
CA TYR A 158 -18.94 3.64 10.54
C TYR A 158 -19.59 3.99 11.90
N PRO A 159 -19.37 5.19 12.47
CA PRO A 159 -18.47 6.26 12.01
C PRO A 159 -17.05 6.13 12.58
N SER A 160 -16.80 5.19 13.49
CA SER A 160 -15.59 5.12 14.31
C SER A 160 -14.30 5.12 13.49
N TYR A 161 -14.27 4.36 12.40
CA TYR A 161 -13.11 4.29 11.52
C TYR A 161 -12.93 5.60 10.75
N LEU A 162 -14.01 6.20 10.24
CA LEU A 162 -13.97 7.50 9.55
C LEU A 162 -13.41 8.60 10.47
N LEU A 163 -13.87 8.67 11.72
CA LEU A 163 -13.38 9.63 12.72
C LEU A 163 -11.90 9.42 13.06
N ALA A 164 -11.47 8.16 13.19
CA ALA A 164 -10.06 7.86 13.41
C ALA A 164 -9.19 8.31 12.22
N ASN A 165 -9.65 8.10 10.99
CA ASN A 165 -8.93 8.57 9.80
C ASN A 165 -8.85 10.10 9.74
N GLN A 166 -9.94 10.81 10.04
CA GLN A 166 -9.93 12.28 10.12
C GLN A 166 -8.91 12.77 11.16
N ALA A 167 -8.83 12.10 12.31
CA ALA A 167 -7.84 12.43 13.32
C ALA A 167 -6.40 12.16 12.81
N ALA A 168 -6.17 11.05 12.10
CA ALA A 168 -4.87 10.72 11.51
C ALA A 168 -4.44 11.74 10.44
N VAL A 169 -5.34 12.10 9.52
CA VAL A 169 -5.08 13.14 8.51
C VAL A 169 -4.74 14.48 9.16
N LYS A 170 -5.45 14.86 10.23
CA LYS A 170 -5.13 16.08 11.01
C LYS A 170 -3.74 16.04 11.66
N ARG A 171 -3.21 14.85 11.96
CA ARG A 171 -1.83 14.67 12.46
C ARG A 171 -0.78 14.70 11.34
N GLY A 172 -1.19 14.76 10.07
CA GLY A 172 -0.30 14.75 8.90
C GLY A 172 -0.10 13.37 8.27
N VAL A 173 -0.83 12.34 8.70
CA VAL A 173 -0.75 10.99 8.11
C VAL A 173 -1.33 11.01 6.69
N THR A 174 -0.57 10.48 5.73
CA THR A 174 -1.04 10.33 4.35
C THR A 174 -1.82 9.03 4.19
N ILE A 175 -3.10 9.11 3.81
CA ILE A 175 -3.95 7.92 3.65
C ILE A 175 -4.32 7.78 2.17
N ARG A 176 -3.99 6.64 1.54
CA ARG A 176 -4.45 6.25 0.21
C ARG A 176 -5.35 5.02 0.31
N ARG A 177 -6.49 5.02 -0.41
CA ARG A 177 -7.40 3.87 -0.44
C ARG A 177 -7.83 3.55 -1.85
N LEU A 178 -7.75 2.27 -2.20
CA LEU A 178 -8.23 1.72 -3.45
C LEU A 178 -9.51 0.91 -3.21
N LEU A 179 -10.63 1.38 -3.73
CA LEU A 179 -11.87 0.62 -3.78
C LEU A 179 -11.90 -0.25 -5.04
N VAL A 180 -12.04 -1.55 -4.87
CA VAL A 180 -12.18 -2.51 -5.97
C VAL A 180 -13.66 -2.83 -6.12
N LEU A 181 -14.24 -2.42 -7.23
CA LEU A 181 -15.67 -2.50 -7.51
C LEU A 181 -15.91 -3.61 -8.54
N THR A 182 -16.85 -4.53 -8.27
CA THR A 182 -17.19 -5.57 -9.25
C THR A 182 -18.27 -5.09 -10.22
N ARG A 183 -18.35 -5.70 -11.39
CA ARG A 183 -19.46 -5.43 -12.32
C ARG A 183 -20.82 -5.68 -11.69
N GLU A 184 -20.97 -6.80 -10.99
CA GLU A 184 -22.22 -7.17 -10.33
C GLU A 184 -22.71 -6.06 -9.38
N GLN A 185 -21.80 -5.51 -8.57
CA GLN A 185 -22.10 -4.36 -7.71
C GLN A 185 -22.50 -3.14 -8.54
N MET A 186 -21.74 -2.87 -9.60
CA MET A 186 -21.89 -1.67 -10.43
C MET A 186 -23.04 -1.73 -11.44
N GLU A 187 -23.82 -2.82 -11.50
CA GLU A 187 -25.07 -2.89 -12.26
C GLU A 187 -26.27 -2.35 -11.47
N GLN A 188 -26.18 -2.32 -10.13
CA GLN A 188 -27.25 -1.89 -9.24
C GLN A 188 -27.11 -0.39 -8.91
N GLU A 189 -28.07 0.44 -9.30
CA GLU A 189 -28.03 1.90 -9.10
C GLU A 189 -27.94 2.30 -7.61
N THR A 190 -28.57 1.51 -6.73
CA THR A 190 -28.49 1.70 -5.27
C THR A 190 -27.08 1.48 -4.75
N VAL A 191 -26.39 0.43 -5.19
CA VAL A 191 -25.01 0.11 -4.81
C VAL A 191 -24.02 1.12 -5.38
N VAL A 192 -24.25 1.59 -6.61
CA VAL A 192 -23.49 2.70 -7.21
C VAL A 192 -23.60 3.97 -6.35
N THR A 193 -24.81 4.28 -5.89
CA THR A 193 -25.04 5.43 -5.00
C THR A 193 -24.33 5.27 -3.66
N ASP A 194 -24.35 4.07 -3.09
CA ASP A 194 -23.63 3.76 -1.85
C ASP A 194 -22.11 3.90 -2.02
N ALA A 195 -21.54 3.40 -3.12
CA ALA A 195 -20.11 3.51 -3.42
C ALA A 195 -19.68 4.99 -3.52
N ILE A 196 -20.45 5.81 -4.25
CA ILE A 196 -20.23 7.26 -4.35
C ILE A 196 -20.27 7.91 -2.97
N GLN A 197 -21.28 7.59 -2.16
CA GLN A 197 -21.41 8.16 -0.82
C GLN A 197 -20.23 7.80 0.08
N VAL A 198 -19.76 6.54 0.04
CA VAL A 198 -18.56 6.12 0.78
C VAL A 198 -17.33 6.87 0.29
N MET A 199 -17.10 6.96 -1.02
CA MET A 199 -15.96 7.70 -1.57
C MET A 199 -16.01 9.19 -1.21
N ASP A 200 -17.19 9.82 -1.25
CA ASP A 200 -17.38 11.22 -0.86
C ASP A 200 -17.09 11.45 0.63
N ASP A 201 -17.62 10.60 1.52
CA ASP A 201 -17.42 10.72 2.97
C ASP A 201 -15.93 10.56 3.32
N GLN A 202 -15.25 9.61 2.65
CA GLN A 202 -13.82 9.36 2.83
C GLN A 202 -12.95 10.49 2.25
N HIS A 203 -13.28 10.99 1.06
CA HIS A 203 -12.57 12.09 0.43
C HIS A 203 -12.68 13.38 1.25
N ARG A 204 -13.87 13.69 1.78
CA ARG A 204 -14.08 14.81 2.71
C ARG A 204 -13.32 14.67 4.03
N ALA A 205 -12.98 13.44 4.43
CA ALA A 205 -12.11 13.19 5.57
C ALA A 205 -10.62 13.45 5.27
N GLY A 206 -10.28 13.86 4.04
CA GLY A 206 -8.92 14.16 3.60
C GLY A 206 -8.12 12.93 3.17
N ILE A 207 -8.81 11.87 2.78
CA ILE A 207 -8.21 10.62 2.29
C ILE A 207 -8.09 10.69 0.76
N ASN A 208 -6.96 10.25 0.23
CA ASN A 208 -6.75 10.11 -1.21
C ASN A 208 -7.43 8.83 -1.69
N ILE A 209 -8.60 8.98 -2.33
CA ILE A 209 -9.43 7.86 -2.78
C ILE A 209 -9.14 7.55 -4.24
N TYR A 210 -8.97 6.25 -4.49
CA TYR A 210 -8.83 5.65 -5.79
C TYR A 210 -9.88 4.56 -5.94
N PHE A 211 -10.27 4.28 -7.18
CA PHE A 211 -11.19 3.20 -7.50
C PHE A 211 -10.76 2.46 -8.75
N THR A 212 -11.24 1.24 -8.90
CA THR A 212 -10.99 0.38 -10.05
C THR A 212 -12.14 -0.62 -10.22
N PHE A 213 -12.26 -1.17 -11.42
CA PHE A 213 -13.19 -2.26 -11.71
C PHE A 213 -12.44 -3.58 -11.71
N ARG A 214 -12.89 -4.54 -10.89
CA ARG A 214 -12.19 -5.82 -10.65
C ARG A 214 -11.82 -6.52 -11.96
N GLU A 215 -12.75 -6.59 -12.90
CA GLU A 215 -12.60 -7.31 -14.17
C GLU A 215 -11.57 -6.67 -15.12
N GLU A 216 -11.28 -5.38 -14.96
CA GLU A 216 -10.19 -4.72 -15.69
C GLU A 216 -8.85 -4.93 -14.99
N LEU A 217 -8.86 -4.84 -13.65
CA LEU A 217 -7.67 -5.01 -12.83
C LEU A 217 -7.11 -6.44 -12.90
N GLU A 218 -7.97 -7.45 -13.02
CA GLU A 218 -7.61 -8.86 -13.25
C GLU A 218 -6.75 -9.08 -14.50
N ARG A 219 -6.73 -8.14 -15.46
CA ARG A 219 -5.88 -8.22 -16.65
C ARG A 219 -4.42 -7.88 -16.38
N ALA A 220 -4.13 -7.33 -15.21
CA ALA A 220 -2.80 -6.85 -14.87
C ALA A 220 -2.04 -7.88 -14.04
N ALA A 221 -0.84 -8.24 -14.51
CA ALA A 221 0.00 -9.27 -13.90
C ALA A 221 0.38 -8.96 -12.44
N ALA A 222 0.54 -7.68 -12.10
CA ALA A 222 0.81 -7.25 -10.72
C ALA A 222 -0.35 -7.60 -9.77
N PHE A 223 -1.59 -7.34 -10.20
CA PHE A 223 -2.77 -7.66 -9.39
C PHE A 223 -3.03 -9.16 -9.31
N GLN A 224 -2.84 -9.91 -10.39
CA GLN A 224 -2.96 -11.38 -10.37
C GLN A 224 -2.03 -12.01 -9.32
N ARG A 225 -0.76 -11.57 -9.28
CA ARG A 225 0.20 -12.04 -8.26
C ARG A 225 -0.24 -11.67 -6.84
N PHE A 226 -0.64 -10.43 -6.64
CA PHE A 226 -1.16 -9.95 -5.35
C PHE A 226 -2.36 -10.78 -4.87
N GLU A 227 -3.32 -11.07 -5.76
CA GLU A 227 -4.49 -11.89 -5.44
C GLU A 227 -4.10 -13.34 -5.11
N GLU A 228 -3.18 -13.94 -5.88
CA GLU A 228 -2.66 -15.28 -5.61
C GLU A 228 -1.97 -15.36 -4.24
N ASP A 229 -1.14 -14.38 -3.92
CA ASP A 229 -0.42 -14.33 -2.64
C ASP A 229 -1.37 -14.12 -1.46
N TYR A 230 -2.39 -13.26 -1.62
CA TYR A 230 -3.46 -13.10 -0.63
C TYR A 230 -4.21 -14.42 -0.38
N LYS A 231 -4.55 -15.17 -1.43
CA LYS A 231 -5.20 -16.48 -1.33
C LYS A 231 -4.31 -17.51 -0.63
N LYS A 232 -3.00 -17.56 -0.93
CA LYS A 232 -2.04 -18.50 -0.31
C LYS A 232 -1.95 -18.34 1.21
N LEU A 233 -2.13 -17.13 1.72
CA LEU A 233 -2.12 -16.85 3.16
C LEU A 233 -3.42 -17.27 3.87
N GLY A 234 -4.38 -17.86 3.15
CA GLY A 234 -5.68 -18.29 3.67
C GLY A 234 -6.49 -17.09 4.19
N ALA A 235 -6.40 -15.97 3.49
CA ALA A 235 -7.19 -14.78 3.75
C ALA A 235 -8.62 -14.91 3.17
N ALA A 236 -9.48 -13.93 3.44
CA ALA A 236 -10.88 -13.97 3.01
C ALA A 236 -11.01 -14.03 1.47
N LYS A 237 -12.21 -14.36 0.96
CA LYS A 237 -12.47 -14.30 -0.48
C LYS A 237 -12.27 -12.88 -1.04
N ASP A 238 -12.70 -11.87 -0.28
CA ASP A 238 -12.55 -10.47 -0.66
C ASP A 238 -11.19 -9.93 -0.21
N LEU A 239 -10.48 -9.30 -1.15
CA LEU A 239 -9.17 -8.68 -0.94
C LEU A 239 -9.32 -7.40 -0.12
N ASN A 240 -9.01 -7.50 1.16
CA ASN A 240 -9.07 -6.40 2.10
C ASN A 240 -7.79 -6.38 2.93
N THR A 241 -6.90 -5.47 2.60
CA THR A 241 -5.65 -5.29 3.33
C THR A 241 -5.28 -3.82 3.44
N ALA A 242 -4.56 -3.48 4.51
CA ALA A 242 -3.97 -2.18 4.71
C ALA A 242 -2.58 -2.31 5.33
N ILE A 243 -1.66 -1.49 4.86
CA ILE A 243 -0.34 -1.31 5.44
C ILE A 243 -0.27 0.05 6.14
N PHE A 244 0.27 0.05 7.35
CA PHE A 244 0.47 1.22 8.19
C PHE A 244 1.97 1.46 8.34
N ASP A 245 2.41 2.67 8.01
CA ASP A 245 3.81 3.15 8.08
C ASP A 245 4.82 2.25 7.34
N LYS A 246 4.36 1.41 6.40
CA LYS A 246 5.16 0.34 5.77
C LYS A 246 5.70 -0.71 6.76
N GLU A 247 5.23 -0.70 8.00
CA GLU A 247 5.72 -1.54 9.09
C GLU A 247 4.73 -2.63 9.49
N ILE A 248 3.43 -2.32 9.43
CA ILE A 248 2.37 -3.20 9.94
C ILE A 248 1.35 -3.46 8.84
N LEU A 249 1.16 -4.74 8.53
CA LEU A 249 0.12 -5.21 7.63
C LEU A 249 -1.08 -5.70 8.44
N ILE A 250 -2.26 -5.32 8.01
CA ILE A 250 -3.50 -6.02 8.39
C ILE A 250 -4.19 -6.59 7.17
N PHE A 251 -4.83 -7.74 7.34
CA PHE A 251 -5.72 -8.27 6.32
C PHE A 251 -6.83 -9.11 6.94
N SER A 252 -7.97 -9.12 6.26
CA SER A 252 -9.16 -9.84 6.73
C SER A 252 -9.07 -11.32 6.36
N ARG A 253 -9.28 -12.21 7.33
CA ARG A 253 -9.31 -13.67 7.09
C ARG A 253 -10.71 -14.22 6.92
N SER A 254 -11.69 -13.62 7.59
CA SER A 254 -13.10 -13.98 7.41
C SER A 254 -14.02 -12.82 7.78
N TYR A 255 -15.24 -12.88 7.24
CA TYR A 255 -16.34 -11.99 7.61
C TYR A 255 -17.46 -12.80 8.24
N GLY A 256 -18.22 -12.14 9.12
CA GLY A 256 -19.40 -12.71 9.77
C GLY A 256 -20.57 -11.75 9.68
N GLN A 257 -21.78 -12.29 9.81
CA GLN A 257 -22.98 -11.49 10.00
C GLN A 257 -23.27 -11.41 11.51
N VAL A 258 -23.49 -10.20 12.01
CA VAL A 258 -23.90 -9.97 13.39
C VAL A 258 -25.18 -9.17 13.37
N GLN A 259 -26.12 -9.52 14.25
CA GLN A 259 -27.38 -8.78 14.37
C GLN A 259 -27.17 -7.56 15.26
N LEU A 260 -27.44 -6.37 14.73
CA LEU A 260 -27.36 -5.12 15.47
C LEU A 260 -28.76 -4.70 15.95
N GLY A 261 -28.83 -4.32 17.23
CA GLY A 261 -30.05 -3.91 17.92
C GLY A 261 -30.63 -5.00 18.83
N VAL A 262 -30.91 -4.65 20.09
CA VAL A 262 -31.56 -5.52 21.10
C VAL A 262 -33.07 -5.25 21.19
N VAL A 263 -33.55 -4.18 20.55
CA VAL A 263 -34.94 -3.71 20.60
C VAL A 263 -35.37 -3.34 19.17
N GLY A 264 -36.36 -4.06 18.63
CA GLY A 264 -36.84 -3.93 17.24
C GLY A 264 -36.38 -5.07 16.32
N THR A 265 -36.65 -4.96 15.01
CA THR A 265 -36.19 -5.93 14.01
C THR A 265 -34.67 -5.88 13.89
N PRO A 266 -33.94 -6.95 14.24
CA PRO A 266 -32.48 -6.94 14.20
C PRO A 266 -31.99 -6.75 12.76
N THR A 267 -31.09 -5.79 12.56
CA THR A 267 -30.50 -5.56 11.23
C THR A 267 -29.19 -6.34 11.12
N PRO A 268 -29.04 -7.25 10.16
CA PRO A 268 -27.78 -7.95 9.95
C PRO A 268 -26.75 -6.96 9.42
N ILE A 269 -25.62 -6.86 10.10
CA ILE A 269 -24.45 -6.09 9.65
C ILE A 269 -23.29 -7.04 9.37
N THR A 270 -22.48 -6.67 8.38
CA THR A 270 -21.26 -7.42 8.07
C THR A 270 -20.11 -6.93 8.94
N MET A 271 -19.44 -7.84 9.65
CA MET A 271 -18.27 -7.52 10.48
C MET A 271 -17.05 -8.32 10.01
N ILE A 272 -15.85 -7.76 10.25
CA ILE A 272 -14.61 -8.54 10.15
C ILE A 272 -14.64 -9.54 11.30
N ASN A 273 -14.76 -10.82 10.97
CA ASN A 273 -14.85 -11.88 11.96
C ASN A 273 -13.46 -12.32 12.40
N GLN A 274 -12.49 -12.33 11.49
CA GLN A 274 -11.09 -12.58 11.80
C GLN A 274 -10.20 -11.57 11.09
N LEU A 275 -9.36 -10.86 11.85
CA LEU A 275 -8.35 -9.94 11.36
C LEU A 275 -6.98 -10.45 11.76
N GLN A 276 -6.06 -10.52 10.81
CA GLN A 276 -4.66 -10.81 11.09
C GLN A 276 -3.85 -9.53 11.01
N ILE A 277 -3.01 -9.29 12.01
CA ILE A 277 -2.01 -8.23 12.07
C ILE A 277 -0.63 -8.89 12.00
N THR A 278 0.28 -8.36 11.19
CA THR A 278 1.63 -8.92 11.05
C THR A 278 2.63 -7.85 10.67
N TRP A 279 3.88 -8.09 11.02
CA TRP A 279 5.04 -7.30 10.57
C TRP A 279 6.10 -8.22 9.98
N LYS A 280 5.66 -9.35 9.40
CA LYS A 280 6.53 -10.26 8.67
C LYS A 280 6.99 -9.62 7.36
N PRO A 281 8.30 -9.52 7.08
CA PRO A 281 8.79 -8.93 5.84
C PRO A 281 8.23 -9.60 4.58
N GLU A 282 8.07 -10.92 4.59
CA GLU A 282 7.49 -11.65 3.47
C GLU A 282 6.02 -11.26 3.22
N PHE A 283 5.20 -11.08 4.26
CA PHE A 283 3.78 -10.76 4.09
C PHE A 283 3.59 -9.29 3.72
N LEU A 284 4.37 -8.40 4.35
CA LEU A 284 4.39 -6.99 3.97
C LEU A 284 4.75 -6.85 2.48
N ARG A 285 5.75 -7.60 2.00
CA ARG A 285 6.14 -7.58 0.59
C ARG A 285 5.04 -8.12 -0.33
N ASP A 286 4.50 -9.28 0.01
CA ASP A 286 3.58 -10.02 -0.86
C ASP A 286 2.19 -9.35 -0.90
N LEU A 287 1.78 -8.69 0.18
CA LEU A 287 0.49 -8.01 0.32
C LEU A 287 0.61 -6.48 0.41
N ASP A 288 1.66 -5.88 -0.14
CA ASP A 288 1.75 -4.41 -0.26
C ASP A 288 0.79 -3.88 -1.33
N PRO A 289 -0.21 -3.05 -0.98
CA PRO A 289 -1.07 -2.43 -1.97
C PRO A 289 -0.41 -1.25 -2.69
N ALA A 290 0.72 -0.71 -2.22
CA ALA A 290 1.35 0.49 -2.79
C ALA A 290 1.59 0.42 -4.31
N PRO A 291 2.10 -0.69 -4.91
CA PRO A 291 2.27 -0.82 -6.35
C PRO A 291 0.99 -0.67 -7.16
N LEU A 292 -0.17 -1.01 -6.57
CA LEU A 292 -1.45 -1.00 -7.29
C LEU A 292 -1.90 0.42 -7.60
N PHE A 293 -1.55 1.39 -6.75
CA PHE A 293 -1.88 2.80 -6.98
C PHE A 293 -1.20 3.39 -8.21
N ASP A 294 -0.03 2.86 -8.60
CA ASP A 294 0.73 3.34 -9.76
C ASP A 294 0.18 2.80 -11.10
N MET A 295 -0.83 1.91 -11.05
CA MET A 295 -1.45 1.29 -12.22
C MET A 295 -2.48 2.20 -12.88
N THR A 296 -2.04 3.39 -13.29
CA THR A 296 -2.87 4.49 -13.85
C THR A 296 -3.76 4.11 -15.04
N ARG A 297 -3.51 2.97 -15.70
CA ARG A 297 -4.38 2.43 -16.75
C ARG A 297 -5.69 1.85 -16.19
N TYR A 298 -5.65 1.29 -14.99
CA TYR A 298 -6.74 0.52 -14.37
C TYR A 298 -7.24 1.14 -13.07
N VAL A 299 -6.42 1.97 -12.42
CA VAL A 299 -6.72 2.62 -11.16
C VAL A 299 -6.91 4.12 -11.39
N PHE A 300 -8.04 4.63 -10.94
CA PHE A 300 -8.48 6.00 -11.17
C PHE A 300 -8.58 6.76 -9.86
N GLU A 301 -8.04 7.97 -9.83
CA GLU A 301 -8.24 8.88 -8.70
C GLU A 301 -9.69 9.37 -8.66
N TYR A 302 -10.30 9.33 -7.48
CA TYR A 302 -11.65 9.83 -7.28
C TYR A 302 -11.66 11.35 -7.15
N SER A 303 -12.09 12.03 -8.22
CA SER A 303 -12.27 13.49 -8.27
C SER A 303 -13.73 13.93 -8.12
N GLY A 304 -14.64 12.99 -7.85
CA GLY A 304 -16.04 13.25 -7.56
C GLY A 304 -17.03 12.37 -8.34
N PRO A 305 -18.33 12.51 -8.05
CA PRO A 305 -19.36 11.60 -8.56
C PRO A 305 -19.48 11.57 -10.09
N GLN A 306 -19.27 12.71 -10.76
CA GLN A 306 -19.39 12.81 -12.22
C GLN A 306 -18.25 12.08 -12.93
N ALA A 307 -17.01 12.27 -12.48
CA ALA A 307 -15.84 11.57 -13.01
C ALA A 307 -15.98 10.06 -12.83
N PHE A 308 -16.42 9.63 -11.64
CA PHE A 308 -16.71 8.22 -11.38
C PHE A 308 -17.77 7.64 -12.32
N LYS A 309 -18.90 8.33 -12.51
CA LYS A 309 -19.97 7.88 -13.41
C LYS A 309 -19.52 7.81 -14.87
N MET A 310 -18.64 8.71 -15.30
CA MET A 310 -18.06 8.68 -16.65
C MET A 310 -17.21 7.41 -16.84
N GLU A 311 -16.35 7.08 -15.88
CA GLU A 311 -15.54 5.86 -15.91
C GLU A 311 -16.40 4.60 -15.87
N LEU A 312 -17.43 4.58 -15.02
CA LEU A 312 -18.40 3.48 -14.97
C LEU A 312 -19.14 3.30 -16.30
N ALA A 313 -19.54 4.39 -16.96
CA ALA A 313 -20.18 4.32 -18.26
C ALA A 313 -19.24 3.77 -19.35
N ARG A 314 -17.95 4.11 -19.30
CA ARG A 314 -16.91 3.55 -20.17
C ARG A 314 -16.75 2.05 -19.94
N PHE A 315 -16.61 1.66 -18.68
CA PHE A 315 -16.49 0.25 -18.27
C PHE A 315 -17.68 -0.58 -18.76
N ARG A 316 -18.92 -0.13 -18.50
CA ARG A 316 -20.15 -0.79 -18.97
C ARG A 316 -20.23 -0.93 -20.49
N LYS A 317 -19.61 -0.02 -21.27
CA LYS A 317 -19.57 -0.10 -22.74
C LYS A 317 -18.51 -1.07 -23.26
N ALA A 318 -17.34 -1.11 -22.62
CA ALA A 318 -16.23 -1.97 -23.03
C ALA A 318 -16.51 -3.47 -22.84
N THR A 319 -17.58 -3.79 -22.11
CA THR A 319 -17.93 -5.14 -21.71
C THR A 319 -19.28 -5.63 -22.23
N LYS A 320 -19.93 -4.83 -23.09
CA LYS A 320 -21.04 -5.25 -23.95
C LYS A 320 -20.50 -5.81 -25.25
#